data_AF-A0A822ZIF4-F1
#
_entry.id   AF-A0A822ZIF4-F1
#
_cell.length_a   1.000
_cell.length_b   1.000
_cell.length_c   1.000
_cell.angle_alpha   90.00
_cell.angle_beta   90.00
_cell.angle_gamma   90.00
#
_symmetry.space_group_name_H-M   'P 1'
#
loop_
_entity.id
_entity.type
_entity.pdbx_description
1 polymer ?
#
loop_
_entity_poly.entity_id
_entity_poly.type
_entity_poly.pdbx_seq_one_letter_code
_entity_poly.pdbx_strand_id
1 'polypeptide(L)'
;MSNLCLPGSLEPERVCGKVVLCDWGICARVEKGAVVRDAGELGMILANTVASGEELVVESHLLPTVEVGRKVGNMIRGLGSMQDQIRKRWQC
;
A
#
# COMPACT_ATOMS: atom_id res chain seq x y z
N MET A 1 -4.07 10.91 6.02
CA MET A 1 -4.40 10.89 4.59
C MET A 1 -4.43 9.43 4.17
N SER A 2 -5.53 8.98 3.56
CA SER A 2 -5.73 7.57 3.19
C SER A 2 -4.99 7.23 1.91
N ASN A 3 -4.15 6.19 1.93
CA ASN A 3 -3.36 5.75 0.79
C ASN A 3 -4.17 4.75 -0.05
N LEU A 4 -5.20 5.23 -0.74
CA LEU A 4 -6.15 4.35 -1.41
C LEU A 4 -5.63 3.72 -2.72
N CYS A 5 -4.43 4.10 -3.20
CA CYS A 5 -3.88 3.59 -4.46
C CYS A 5 -4.88 3.74 -5.62
N LEU A 6 -5.44 4.94 -5.74
CA LEU A 6 -6.34 5.32 -6.81
C LEU A 6 -5.56 5.57 -8.10
N PRO A 7 -6.20 5.48 -9.28
CA PRO A 7 -5.56 5.87 -10.54
C PRO A 7 -4.89 7.25 -10.45
N GLY A 8 -3.63 7.35 -10.88
CA GLY A 8 -2.85 8.59 -10.83
C GLY A 8 -2.35 9.03 -9.46
N SER A 9 -2.62 8.28 -8.39
CA SER A 9 -2.13 8.61 -7.03
C SER A 9 -0.72 8.10 -6.71
N LEU A 10 -0.17 7.22 -7.55
CA LEU A 10 1.15 6.64 -7.41
C LEU A 10 2.13 7.36 -8.34
N GLU A 11 3.27 7.76 -7.81
CA GLU A 11 4.38 8.36 -8.57
C GLU A 11 5.34 7.24 -9.00
N PRO A 12 5.37 6.81 -10.28
CA PRO A 12 6.11 5.62 -10.72
C PRO A 12 7.60 5.67 -10.34
N GLU A 13 8.23 6.84 -10.42
CA GLU A 13 9.63 7.05 -10.04
C GLU A 13 9.94 6.70 -8.59
N ARG A 14 8.95 6.81 -7.70
CA ARG A 14 9.11 6.52 -6.27
C ARG A 14 8.74 5.11 -5.89
N VAL A 15 7.90 4.44 -6.66
CA VAL A 15 7.29 3.16 -6.28
C VAL A 15 7.74 1.99 -7.15
N CYS A 16 8.25 2.24 -8.35
CA CYS A 16 8.73 1.19 -9.26
C CYS A 16 9.73 0.27 -8.55
N GLY A 17 9.49 -1.04 -8.67
CA GLY A 17 10.30 -2.09 -8.04
C GLY A 17 10.11 -2.23 -6.52
N LYS A 18 9.06 -1.63 -5.93
CA LYS A 18 8.77 -1.74 -4.49
C LYS A 18 7.46 -2.47 -4.22
N VAL A 19 7.27 -2.86 -2.96
CA VAL A 19 5.97 -3.27 -2.42
C VAL A 19 5.33 -2.04 -1.80
N VAL A 20 4.08 -1.75 -2.14
CA VAL A 20 3.35 -0.60 -1.59
C VAL A 20 2.34 -0.98 -0.54
N LEU A 21 2.02 0.01 0.30
CA LEU A 21 0.97 -0.09 1.29
C LEU A 21 -0.25 0.72 0.85
N CYS A 22 -1.35 0.03 0.61
CA CYS A 22 -2.63 0.61 0.24
C CYS A 22 -3.64 0.42 1.38
N ASP A 23 -4.50 1.41 1.61
CA ASP A 23 -5.60 1.28 2.55
C ASP A 23 -6.80 0.56 1.91
N TRP A 24 -7.50 -0.22 2.73
CA TRP A 24 -8.81 -0.78 2.40
C TRP A 24 -9.81 0.35 2.08
N GLY A 25 -10.63 0.19 1.03
CA GLY A 25 -11.64 1.21 0.69
C GLY A 25 -12.14 1.20 -0.76
N ILE A 26 -12.43 2.42 -1.26
CA ILE A 26 -13.46 2.77 -2.25
C ILE A 26 -13.31 2.12 -3.65
N CYS A 27 -12.09 1.93 -4.17
CA CYS A 27 -11.92 1.34 -5.51
C CYS A 27 -12.16 -0.16 -5.51
N ALA A 28 -12.65 -0.67 -6.65
CA ALA A 28 -12.79 -2.10 -6.86
C ALA A 28 -11.43 -2.80 -6.70
N ARG A 29 -11.44 -4.00 -6.13
CA ARG A 29 -10.22 -4.72 -5.70
C ARG A 29 -9.31 -5.10 -6.86
N VAL A 30 -9.90 -5.39 -8.03
CA VAL A 30 -9.19 -5.63 -9.30
C VAL A 30 -8.56 -4.36 -9.85
N GLU A 31 -9.25 -3.22 -9.71
CA GLU A 31 -8.77 -1.91 -10.19
C GLU A 31 -7.55 -1.45 -9.39
N LYS A 32 -7.56 -1.58 -8.06
CA LYS A 32 -6.38 -1.31 -7.22
C LYS A 32 -5.17 -2.13 -7.66
N GLY A 33 -5.39 -3.42 -7.94
CA GLY A 33 -4.34 -4.30 -8.45
C GLY A 33 -3.80 -3.85 -9.81
N ALA A 34 -4.66 -3.39 -10.71
CA ALA A 34 -4.24 -2.86 -12.00
C ALA A 34 -3.41 -1.57 -11.83
N VAL A 35 -3.88 -0.62 -11.01
CA VAL A 35 -3.16 0.64 -10.73
C VAL A 35 -1.76 0.39 -10.19
N VAL A 36 -1.63 -0.51 -9.23
CA VAL A 36 -0.35 -0.90 -8.61
C VAL A 36 0.57 -1.56 -9.63
N ARG A 37 0.06 -2.51 -10.41
CA ARG A 37 0.82 -3.17 -11.48
C ARG A 37 1.31 -2.17 -12.51
N ASP A 38 0.44 -1.27 -12.95
CA ASP A 38 0.73 -0.29 -14.00
C ASP A 38 1.73 0.78 -13.52
N ALA A 39 1.84 1.01 -12.20
CA ALA A 39 2.88 1.83 -11.58
C ALA A 39 4.27 1.15 -11.51
N GLY A 40 4.38 -0.13 -11.91
CA GLY A 40 5.65 -0.87 -11.95
C GLY A 40 6.06 -1.49 -10.61
N GLU A 41 5.12 -1.73 -9.72
CA GLU A 41 5.36 -2.25 -8.38
C GLU A 41 5.42 -3.79 -8.36
N LEU A 42 6.07 -4.36 -7.34
CA LEU A 42 6.24 -5.81 -7.19
C LEU A 42 5.09 -6.49 -6.43
N GLY A 43 4.34 -5.72 -5.64
CA GLY A 43 3.49 -6.24 -4.57
C GLY A 43 2.65 -5.19 -3.89
N MET A 44 1.54 -5.61 -3.28
CA MET A 44 0.67 -4.74 -2.50
C MET A 44 0.44 -5.32 -1.10
N ILE A 45 0.44 -4.45 -0.09
CA ILE A 45 -0.06 -4.73 1.25
C ILE A 45 -1.35 -3.93 1.40
N LEU A 46 -2.47 -4.60 1.62
CA LEU A 46 -3.75 -3.96 1.92
C LEU A 46 -3.94 -3.87 3.43
N ALA A 47 -3.91 -2.64 3.95
CA ALA A 47 -4.09 -2.36 5.35
C ALA A 47 -5.51 -1.90 5.65
N ASN A 48 -6.13 -2.52 6.64
CA ASN A 48 -7.41 -2.08 7.13
C ASN A 48 -7.36 -0.68 7.78
N THR A 49 -8.49 0.00 7.66
CA THR A 49 -8.71 1.30 8.27
C THR A 49 -9.39 1.16 9.63
N VAL A 50 -9.65 2.28 10.30
CA VAL A 50 -10.41 2.29 11.57
C VAL A 50 -11.81 1.68 11.40
N ALA A 51 -12.45 1.88 10.24
CA ALA A 51 -13.79 1.37 9.98
C ALA A 51 -13.83 -0.17 9.88
N SER A 52 -12.79 -0.77 9.31
CA SER A 52 -12.69 -2.23 9.09
C SER A 52 -12.03 -2.97 10.26
N GLY A 53 -11.33 -2.26 11.15
CA GLY A 53 -10.70 -2.88 12.32
C GLY A 53 -9.65 -3.93 11.96
N GLU A 54 -9.81 -5.15 12.47
CA GLU A 54 -8.86 -6.26 12.26
C GLU A 54 -9.44 -7.38 11.38
N GLU A 55 -10.62 -7.18 10.78
CA GLU A 55 -11.29 -8.18 9.94
C GLU A 55 -10.52 -8.43 8.65
N LEU A 56 -10.16 -9.68 8.36
CA LEU A 56 -9.48 -10.04 7.12
C LEU A 56 -10.46 -10.69 6.16
N VAL A 57 -10.52 -10.18 4.93
CA VAL A 57 -11.39 -10.72 3.89
C VAL A 57 -10.50 -11.32 2.81
N VAL A 58 -10.68 -12.60 2.46
CA VAL A 58 -9.79 -13.20 1.45
C VAL A 58 -10.20 -12.74 0.07
N GLU A 59 -9.22 -12.21 -0.67
CA GLU A 59 -9.45 -11.61 -1.99
C GLU A 59 -8.41 -12.00 -3.02
N SER A 60 -8.86 -12.03 -4.28
CA SER A 60 -7.98 -12.27 -5.43
C SER A 60 -7.51 -10.95 -6.02
N HIS A 61 -6.20 -10.82 -6.19
CA HIS A 61 -5.57 -9.64 -6.78
C HIS A 61 -4.71 -10.02 -7.98
N LEU A 62 -4.48 -9.06 -8.88
CA LEU A 62 -3.71 -9.24 -10.12
C LEU A 62 -2.21 -9.36 -9.90
N LEU A 63 -1.75 -9.15 -8.67
CA LEU A 63 -0.36 -9.22 -8.25
C LEU A 63 -0.28 -9.76 -6.82
N PRO A 64 0.91 -10.19 -6.35
CA PRO A 64 1.09 -10.67 -4.99
C PRO A 64 0.59 -9.63 -3.98
N THR A 65 -0.45 -10.02 -3.23
CA THR A 65 -1.11 -9.14 -2.27
C THR A 65 -1.31 -9.86 -0.95
N VAL A 66 -1.04 -9.14 0.15
CA VAL A 66 -1.37 -9.60 1.50
C VAL A 66 -2.27 -8.60 2.18
N GLU A 67 -3.32 -9.10 2.82
CA GLU A 67 -4.21 -8.28 3.64
C GLU A 67 -3.79 -8.33 5.09
N VAL A 68 -3.81 -7.18 5.75
CA VAL A 68 -3.43 -7.03 7.15
C VAL A 68 -4.44 -6.18 7.92
N GLY A 69 -4.65 -6.58 9.18
CA GLY A 69 -5.45 -5.82 10.12
C GLY A 69 -4.85 -4.43 10.39
N ARG A 70 -5.67 -3.52 10.90
CA ARG A 70 -5.30 -2.12 11.13
C ARG A 70 -4.07 -1.97 12.02
N LYS A 71 -3.91 -2.81 13.06
CA LYS A 71 -2.72 -2.76 13.93
C LYS A 71 -1.43 -2.98 13.13
N VAL A 72 -1.41 -4.03 12.32
CA VAL A 72 -0.24 -4.37 11.49
C VAL A 72 -0.02 -3.32 10.41
N GLY A 73 -1.09 -2.85 9.75
CA GLY A 73 -1.00 -1.77 8.78
C GLY A 73 -0.39 -0.49 9.37
N ASN A 74 -0.76 -0.13 10.60
CA ASN A 74 -0.18 1.01 11.31
C ASN A 74 1.31 0.82 11.64
N MET A 75 1.72 -0.39 12.02
CA MET A 75 3.14 -0.69 12.25
C MET A 75 3.95 -0.53 10.96
N ILE A 76 3.44 -1.04 9.84
CA ILE A 76 4.10 -0.92 8.52
C ILE A 76 4.20 0.55 8.10
N ARG A 77 3.14 1.37 8.29
CA ARG A 77 3.20 2.82 8.06
C ARG A 77 4.30 3.49 8.86
N GLY A 78 4.42 3.14 10.15
CA GLY A 78 5.46 3.66 11.02
C GLY A 78 6.86 3.35 10.50
N LEU A 79 7.08 2.11 10.05
CA LEU A 79 8.34 1.69 9.45
C LEU A 79 8.65 2.46 8.16
N GLY A 80 7.67 2.61 7.27
CA GLY A 80 7.83 3.37 6.02
C GLY A 80 8.25 4.82 6.27
N SER A 81 7.54 5.51 7.17
CA SER A 81 7.87 6.89 7.57
C SER A 81 9.30 7.00 8.14
N MET A 82 9.69 6.04 8.97
CA MET A 82 11.04 6.02 9.56
C MET A 82 12.12 5.79 8.50
N GLN A 83 11.91 4.86 7.56
CA GLN A 83 12.85 4.63 6.46
C GLN A 83 12.99 5.84 5.54
N ASP A 84 11.89 6.53 5.24
CA ASP A 84 11.92 7.76 4.43
C ASP A 84 12.72 8.87 5.12
N GLN A 85 12.56 9.03 6.43
CA GLN A 85 13.35 9.98 7.22
C GLN A 85 14.84 9.62 7.23
N ILE A 86 15.17 8.34 7.38
CA ILE A 86 16.55 7.86 7.30
C ILE A 86 17.12 8.16 5.91
N ARG A 87 16.44 7.78 4.83
CA ARG A 87 16.90 8.05 3.45
C ARG A 87 17.18 9.54 3.22
N LYS A 88 16.26 10.41 3.63
CA LYS A 88 16.44 11.87 3.53
C LYS A 88 17.63 12.38 4.35
N ARG A 89 17.89 11.79 5.50
CA ARG A 89 18.99 12.19 6.40
C ARG A 89 20.37 11.77 5.87
N TRP A 90 20.45 10.68 5.09
CA TRP A 90 21.71 10.15 4.55
C TRP A 90 21.93 10.48 3.06
N GLN A 91 21.07 11.33 2.47
CA GLN A 91 21.36 11.95 1.18
C GLN A 91 22.29 13.15 1.39
N CYS A 92 23.60 12.86 1.34
CA CYS A 92 24.67 13.84 1.14
C CYS A 92 24.93 14.06 -0.35
#